data_AF-A0A1A9I557-F1
#
_entry.id   AF-A0A1A9I557-F1
#
_cell.length_a   1.000
_cell.length_b   1.000
_cell.length_c   1.000
_cell.angle_alpha   90.00
_cell.angle_beta   90.00
_cell.angle_gamma   90.00
#
_symmetry.space_group_name_H-M   'P 1'
#
loop_
_entity.id
_entity.type
_entity.pdbx_description
1 polymer ?
#
loop_
_entity_poly.entity_id
_entity_poly.type
_entity_poly.pdbx_seq_one_letter_code
_entity_poly.pdbx_strand_id
1 'polypeptide(L)'
;MNRPFYCFLLMLILLATACGGKKKKSMTGGDEVNMDEFMEVYPKLTLPFTYGDSTFSEKENDSNLIAPQVFHQFVPDSLTIAAFGANARPRYYPVGSIDAGSGDFYLLSRGMTPSQKILLITAYDKKKKFIAGLPVIKLSRGTDKTVSVTIDPRLNINKNATQKLANGIEITGNDVFVLNKAAGKFMLIMTDSLGDGTTELVNPIDTLPRKEKYSGDYGKGKTELISIRDGQREGRFRFFIHLEDRDKQCMGELKGEAVFNAPATAVYRQGGDPCVLRFVFEKNSITLQEVEGCGSRLGALQCSFNGTYPRKKEKKKEP
;
A
#
# COMPACT_ATOMS: atom_id res chain seq x y z
N MET A 1 -1.62 8.06 -77.08
CA MET A 1 -2.43 8.81 -76.09
C MET A 1 -2.87 7.88 -74.96
N ASN A 2 -1.96 7.28 -74.17
CA ASN A 2 -2.29 6.26 -73.14
C ASN A 2 -1.61 6.49 -71.77
N ARG A 3 -0.98 7.65 -71.54
CA ARG A 3 -0.31 8.00 -70.28
C ARG A 3 -1.23 7.99 -69.03
N PRO A 4 -2.51 8.42 -69.06
CA PRO A 4 -3.31 8.41 -67.83
C PRO A 4 -3.74 7.01 -67.39
N PHE A 5 -3.85 6.05 -68.33
CA PHE A 5 -4.26 4.68 -68.03
C PHE A 5 -3.17 3.90 -67.29
N TYR A 6 -1.90 4.07 -67.69
CA TYR A 6 -0.77 3.44 -67.00
C TYR A 6 -0.57 3.97 -65.58
N CYS A 7 -0.76 5.28 -65.35
CA CYS A 7 -0.69 5.84 -63.99
C CYS A 7 -1.81 5.29 -63.08
N PHE A 8 -3.02 5.13 -63.62
CA PHE A 8 -4.14 4.58 -62.86
C PHE A 8 -3.93 3.10 -62.51
N LEU A 9 -3.39 2.32 -63.46
CA LEU A 9 -3.07 0.90 -63.24
C LEU A 9 -1.95 0.71 -62.21
N LEU A 10 -0.92 1.57 -62.23
CA LEU A 10 0.20 1.52 -61.29
C LEU A 10 -0.25 1.92 -59.86
N MET A 11 -1.20 2.85 -59.74
CA MET A 11 -1.79 3.25 -58.47
C MET A 11 -2.67 2.14 -57.86
N LEU A 12 -3.38 1.38 -58.70
CA LEU A 12 -4.18 0.21 -58.30
C LEU A 12 -3.32 -0.96 -57.80
N ILE A 13 -2.15 -1.18 -58.41
CA ILE A 13 -1.19 -2.21 -57.98
C ILE A 13 -0.53 -1.82 -56.65
N LEU A 14 -0.20 -0.53 -56.45
CA LEU A 14 0.33 -0.02 -55.18
C LEU A 14 -0.68 -0.16 -54.03
N LEU A 15 -1.96 0.08 -54.29
CA LEU A 15 -3.05 -0.11 -53.31
C LEU A 15 -3.26 -1.59 -52.96
N ALA A 16 -3.05 -2.52 -53.90
CA ALA A 16 -3.17 -3.96 -53.64
C ALA A 16 -2.02 -4.53 -52.80
N THR A 17 -0.82 -3.94 -52.85
CA THR A 17 0.34 -4.36 -52.04
C THR A 17 0.34 -3.83 -50.60
N ALA A 18 -0.53 -2.87 -50.26
CA ALA A 18 -0.59 -2.26 -48.93
C ALA A 18 -1.32 -3.11 -47.86
N CYS A 19 -1.97 -4.21 -48.25
CA CYS A 19 -2.75 -5.08 -47.35
C CYS A 19 -1.99 -6.33 -46.88
N GLY A 20 -0.66 -6.36 -46.98
CA GLY A 20 0.19 -7.46 -46.48
C GLY A 20 0.57 -7.37 -44.99
N GLY A 21 0.09 -6.36 -44.26
CA GLY A 21 0.35 -6.24 -42.83
C GLY A 21 -0.29 -7.40 -42.06
N LYS A 22 0.49 -8.10 -41.21
CA LYS A 22 -0.06 -9.05 -40.23
C LYS A 22 -1.25 -8.39 -39.53
N LYS A 23 -2.46 -8.91 -39.72
CA LYS A 23 -3.64 -8.41 -39.00
C LYS A 23 -3.34 -8.59 -37.51
N LYS A 24 -3.27 -7.49 -36.76
CA LYS A 24 -3.19 -7.54 -35.30
C LYS A 24 -4.37 -8.35 -34.80
N LYS A 25 -4.09 -9.42 -34.06
CA LYS A 25 -5.13 -10.27 -33.48
C LYS A 25 -5.97 -9.44 -32.53
N SER A 26 -7.29 -9.63 -32.55
CA SER A 26 -8.20 -8.78 -31.79
C SER A 26 -8.06 -9.09 -30.29
N MET A 27 -7.87 -8.05 -29.47
CA MET A 27 -7.89 -8.20 -28.00
C MET A 27 -9.31 -8.22 -27.42
N THR A 28 -10.34 -8.10 -28.26
CA THR A 28 -11.75 -8.02 -27.84
C THR A 28 -12.54 -9.31 -28.06
N GLY A 29 -11.89 -10.37 -28.58
CA GLY A 29 -12.52 -11.66 -28.92
C GLY A 29 -12.17 -12.80 -27.96
N GLY A 30 -12.68 -14.01 -28.27
CA GLY A 30 -12.40 -15.25 -27.54
C GLY A 30 -11.21 -16.05 -28.07
N ASP A 31 -10.37 -15.43 -28.91
CA ASP A 31 -9.23 -16.10 -29.50
C ASP A 31 -8.17 -16.42 -28.43
N GLU A 32 -7.48 -17.56 -28.59
CA GLU A 32 -6.28 -17.86 -27.81
C GLU A 32 -5.18 -16.88 -28.21
N VAL A 33 -4.70 -16.06 -27.27
CA VAL A 33 -3.66 -15.06 -27.49
C VAL A 33 -2.39 -15.60 -26.86
N ASN A 34 -1.23 -15.40 -27.49
CA ASN A 34 0.05 -15.72 -26.85
C ASN A 34 0.63 -14.48 -26.16
N MET A 35 1.60 -14.67 -25.26
CA MET A 35 2.12 -13.56 -24.46
C MET A 35 2.82 -12.49 -25.33
N ASP A 36 3.43 -12.84 -26.45
CA ASP A 36 4.05 -11.84 -27.33
C ASP A 36 3.00 -10.91 -27.94
N GLU A 37 1.91 -11.48 -28.47
CA GLU A 37 0.76 -10.75 -28.97
C GLU A 37 0.12 -9.88 -27.87
N PHE A 38 0.01 -10.43 -26.66
CA PHE A 38 -0.50 -9.68 -25.51
C PHE A 38 0.40 -8.49 -25.15
N MET A 39 1.72 -8.64 -25.20
CA MET A 39 2.65 -7.54 -24.92
C MET A 39 2.68 -6.48 -26.02
N GLU A 40 2.37 -6.81 -27.27
CA GLU A 40 2.37 -5.85 -28.39
C GLU A 40 1.40 -4.68 -28.20
N VAL A 41 0.35 -4.85 -27.39
CA VAL A 41 -0.59 -3.75 -27.08
C VAL A 41 -0.12 -2.84 -25.94
N TYR A 42 0.98 -3.18 -25.25
CA TYR A 42 1.56 -2.37 -24.18
C TYR A 42 2.70 -1.51 -24.72
N PRO A 43 2.55 -0.18 -24.80
CA PRO A 43 3.65 0.69 -25.20
C PRO A 43 4.81 0.57 -24.21
N LYS A 44 6.05 0.62 -24.70
CA LYS A 44 7.23 0.61 -23.83
C LYS A 44 7.32 1.91 -23.04
N LEU A 45 7.50 1.80 -21.73
CA LEU A 45 7.65 2.93 -20.82
C LEU A 45 9.13 3.16 -20.50
N THR A 46 9.52 4.43 -20.43
CA THR A 46 10.83 4.87 -19.96
C THR A 46 10.77 5.20 -18.48
N LEU A 47 11.78 4.79 -17.71
CA LEU A 47 11.87 5.11 -16.29
C LEU A 47 12.69 6.39 -16.04
N PRO A 48 12.33 7.22 -15.04
CA PRO A 48 11.17 7.07 -14.16
C PRO A 48 9.84 7.30 -14.88
N PHE A 49 8.80 6.58 -14.48
CA PHE A 49 7.45 6.70 -15.04
C PHE A 49 6.46 7.05 -13.92
N THR A 50 5.61 8.05 -14.15
CA THR A 50 4.58 8.48 -13.19
C THR A 50 3.19 8.34 -13.81
N TYR A 51 2.25 7.81 -13.02
CA TYR A 51 0.85 7.64 -13.37
C TYR A 51 -0.05 8.18 -12.25
N GLY A 52 -0.99 9.06 -12.58
CA GLY A 52 -1.86 9.73 -11.61
C GLY A 52 -3.35 9.41 -11.78
N ASP A 53 -4.14 9.82 -10.80
CA ASP A 53 -5.61 9.81 -10.83
C ASP A 53 -6.20 10.58 -12.02
N SER A 54 -5.66 11.75 -12.34
CA SER A 54 -6.02 12.59 -13.48
C SER A 54 -5.81 11.91 -14.84
N THR A 55 -4.93 10.89 -14.90
CA THR A 55 -4.67 10.11 -16.12
C THR A 55 -5.77 9.08 -16.39
N PHE A 56 -6.64 8.78 -15.42
CA PHE A 56 -7.81 7.94 -15.67
C PHE A 56 -8.96 8.74 -16.31
N SER A 57 -8.82 9.10 -17.60
CA SER A 57 -9.90 9.71 -18.39
C SER A 57 -11.18 8.87 -18.35
N GLU A 58 -12.35 9.52 -18.32
CA GLU A 58 -13.65 8.86 -18.44
C GLU A 58 -14.02 8.49 -19.89
N LYS A 59 -13.38 9.13 -20.88
CA LYS A 59 -13.60 8.89 -22.31
C LYS A 59 -12.38 8.20 -22.89
N GLU A 60 -12.53 6.92 -23.19
CA GLU A 60 -11.52 6.06 -23.76
C GLU A 60 -12.05 5.48 -25.07
N ASN A 61 -11.20 5.44 -26.09
CA ASN A 61 -11.54 4.80 -27.35
C ASN A 61 -11.53 3.27 -27.15
N ASP A 62 -12.58 2.59 -27.60
CA ASP A 62 -12.75 1.13 -27.50
C ASP A 62 -11.62 0.34 -28.19
N SER A 63 -10.79 1.00 -29.00
CA SER A 63 -9.69 0.42 -29.77
C SER A 63 -8.58 -0.20 -28.92
N ASN A 64 -8.46 0.13 -27.63
CA ASN A 64 -7.44 -0.43 -26.72
C ASN A 64 -8.03 -1.34 -25.62
N LEU A 65 -9.29 -1.77 -25.76
CA LEU A 65 -9.93 -2.64 -24.79
C LEU A 65 -9.34 -4.06 -24.86
N ILE A 66 -8.98 -4.61 -23.69
CA ILE A 66 -8.62 -6.01 -23.52
C ILE A 66 -9.83 -6.73 -22.93
N ALA A 67 -10.34 -7.74 -23.63
CA ALA A 67 -11.42 -8.59 -23.16
C ALA A 67 -10.99 -9.31 -21.87
N PRO A 68 -11.88 -9.43 -20.86
CA PRO A 68 -11.55 -10.12 -19.61
C PRO A 68 -10.99 -11.53 -19.84
N GLN A 69 -11.56 -12.28 -20.78
CA GLN A 69 -11.12 -13.64 -21.11
C GLN A 69 -9.67 -13.68 -21.61
N VAL A 70 -9.24 -12.68 -22.38
CA VAL A 70 -7.85 -12.56 -22.86
C VAL A 70 -6.94 -12.14 -21.71
N PHE A 71 -7.37 -11.17 -20.90
CA PHE A 71 -6.60 -10.70 -19.74
C PHE A 71 -6.30 -11.85 -18.75
N HIS A 72 -7.30 -12.70 -18.49
CA HIS A 72 -7.21 -13.81 -17.56
C HIS A 72 -6.37 -15.00 -18.05
N GLN A 73 -5.96 -15.02 -19.33
CA GLN A 73 -4.93 -15.96 -19.81
C GLN A 73 -3.55 -15.65 -19.21
N PHE A 74 -3.30 -14.40 -18.81
CA PHE A 74 -1.98 -13.92 -18.36
C PHE A 74 -1.97 -13.33 -16.95
N VAL A 75 -3.14 -13.04 -16.39
CA VAL A 75 -3.29 -12.47 -15.04
C VAL A 75 -4.25 -13.34 -14.23
N PRO A 76 -3.82 -13.91 -13.09
CA PRO A 76 -4.67 -14.78 -12.29
C PRO A 76 -5.96 -14.10 -11.82
N ASP A 77 -7.09 -14.80 -11.94
CA ASP A 77 -8.40 -14.32 -11.49
C ASP A 77 -8.42 -13.94 -10.01
N SER A 78 -7.64 -14.64 -9.18
CA SER A 78 -7.52 -14.35 -7.75
C SER A 78 -7.04 -12.93 -7.47
N LEU A 79 -6.13 -12.40 -8.30
CA LEU A 79 -5.62 -11.03 -8.17
C LEU A 79 -6.72 -10.02 -8.49
N THR A 80 -7.47 -10.24 -9.57
CA THR A 80 -8.53 -9.32 -10.02
C THR A 80 -9.76 -9.39 -9.13
N ILE A 81 -10.10 -10.58 -8.60
CA ILE A 81 -11.14 -10.77 -7.59
C ILE A 81 -10.76 -10.03 -6.31
N ALA A 82 -9.51 -10.11 -5.86
CA ALA A 82 -9.04 -9.35 -4.70
C ALA A 82 -9.06 -7.83 -4.95
N ALA A 83 -8.74 -7.40 -6.17
CA ALA A 83 -8.71 -5.97 -6.53
C ALA A 83 -10.12 -5.36 -6.64
N PHE A 84 -11.02 -5.99 -7.39
CA PHE A 84 -12.32 -5.43 -7.77
C PHE A 84 -13.52 -6.06 -7.04
N GLY A 85 -13.36 -7.24 -6.44
CA GLY A 85 -14.44 -8.05 -5.88
C GLY A 85 -14.95 -9.12 -6.84
N ALA A 86 -15.52 -10.20 -6.31
CA ALA A 86 -15.88 -11.41 -7.06
C ALA A 86 -16.92 -11.19 -8.17
N ASN A 87 -17.81 -10.20 -8.02
CA ASN A 87 -18.89 -9.92 -8.98
C ASN A 87 -18.58 -8.75 -9.93
N ALA A 88 -17.36 -8.20 -9.85
CA ALA A 88 -16.98 -7.08 -10.68
C ALA A 88 -16.73 -7.51 -12.13
N ARG A 89 -17.13 -6.65 -13.07
CA ARG A 89 -16.86 -6.80 -14.51
C ARG A 89 -16.00 -5.65 -15.00
N PRO A 90 -14.71 -5.61 -14.63
CA PRO A 90 -13.81 -4.54 -15.04
C PRO A 90 -13.54 -4.60 -16.54
N ARG A 91 -13.41 -3.42 -17.15
CA ARG A 91 -12.81 -3.24 -18.48
C ARG A 91 -11.32 -2.98 -18.31
N TYR A 92 -10.48 -3.70 -19.05
CA TYR A 92 -9.03 -3.59 -18.93
C TYR A 92 -8.44 -2.84 -20.12
N TYR A 93 -7.44 -2.02 -19.86
CA TYR A 93 -6.72 -1.25 -20.87
C TYR A 93 -5.21 -1.29 -20.58
N PRO A 94 -4.37 -1.41 -21.61
CA PRO A 94 -2.93 -1.36 -21.45
C PRO A 94 -2.49 0.07 -21.12
N VAL A 95 -1.60 0.22 -20.14
CA VAL A 95 -0.93 1.49 -19.81
C VAL A 95 0.50 1.47 -20.36
N GLY A 96 1.23 0.37 -20.15
CA GLY A 96 2.54 0.18 -20.76
C GLY A 96 3.35 -0.97 -20.16
N SER A 97 4.51 -1.20 -20.76
CA SER A 97 5.45 -2.26 -20.37
C SER A 97 6.78 -1.67 -19.90
N ILE A 98 7.40 -2.31 -18.92
CA ILE A 98 8.72 -1.92 -18.36
C ILE A 98 9.65 -3.13 -18.45
N ASP A 99 10.84 -2.93 -18.99
CA ASP A 99 11.93 -3.91 -18.90
C ASP A 99 12.49 -3.90 -17.48
N ALA A 100 12.39 -5.02 -16.78
CA ALA A 100 12.87 -5.18 -15.41
C ALA A 100 14.28 -5.82 -15.34
N GLY A 101 14.92 -6.02 -16.50
CA GLY A 101 16.25 -6.61 -16.63
C GLY A 101 16.24 -8.13 -16.61
N SER A 102 17.30 -8.74 -17.15
CA SER A 102 17.47 -10.21 -17.23
C SER A 102 16.32 -10.95 -17.94
N GLY A 103 15.53 -10.23 -18.75
CA GLY A 103 14.35 -10.74 -19.45
C GLY A 103 13.06 -10.71 -18.62
N ASP A 104 13.11 -10.32 -17.35
CA ASP A 104 11.90 -10.06 -16.57
C ASP A 104 11.28 -8.73 -17.00
N PHE A 105 9.97 -8.58 -16.86
CA PHE A 105 9.27 -7.36 -17.27
C PHE A 105 8.00 -7.14 -16.47
N TYR A 106 7.56 -5.88 -16.41
CA TYR A 106 6.28 -5.48 -15.80
C TYR A 106 5.29 -5.03 -16.86
N LEU A 107 4.02 -5.36 -16.67
CA LEU A 107 2.89 -4.81 -17.42
C LEU A 107 2.02 -3.98 -16.49
N LEU A 108 1.78 -2.73 -16.88
CA LEU A 108 0.86 -1.81 -16.22
C LEU A 108 -0.46 -1.85 -16.97
N SER A 109 -1.52 -2.26 -16.28
CA SER A 109 -2.87 -2.31 -16.82
C SER A 109 -3.79 -1.52 -15.91
N ARG A 110 -4.69 -0.72 -16.49
CA ARG A 110 -5.78 -0.14 -15.71
C ARG A 110 -7.02 -0.99 -15.90
N GLY A 111 -7.76 -1.24 -14.82
CA GLY A 111 -9.07 -1.85 -14.86
C GLY A 111 -10.12 -0.92 -14.27
N MET A 112 -11.28 -0.86 -14.90
CA MET A 112 -12.33 0.11 -14.54
C MET A 112 -13.69 -0.55 -14.46
N THR A 113 -14.41 -0.26 -13.39
CA THR A 113 -15.85 -0.53 -13.22
C THR A 113 -16.58 0.82 -13.09
N PRO A 114 -17.93 0.83 -13.07
CA PRO A 114 -18.68 2.06 -12.80
C PRO A 114 -18.37 2.73 -11.44
N SER A 115 -17.86 1.96 -10.47
CA SER A 115 -17.62 2.42 -9.10
C SER A 115 -16.14 2.57 -8.73
N GLN A 116 -15.24 1.89 -9.44
CA GLN A 116 -13.83 1.80 -9.09
C GLN A 116 -12.92 1.91 -10.32
N LYS A 117 -11.78 2.59 -10.13
CA LYS A 117 -10.68 2.64 -11.09
C LYS A 117 -9.43 2.11 -10.40
N ILE A 118 -8.76 1.13 -11.01
CA ILE A 118 -7.59 0.47 -10.43
C ILE A 118 -6.44 0.49 -11.42
N LEU A 119 -5.23 0.84 -10.96
CA LEU A 119 -3.98 0.57 -11.69
C LEU A 119 -3.37 -0.71 -11.13
N LEU A 120 -3.12 -1.67 -12.00
CA LEU A 120 -2.50 -2.95 -11.70
C LEU A 120 -1.10 -3.00 -12.31
N ILE A 121 -0.12 -3.35 -11.49
CA ILE A 121 1.22 -3.71 -11.93
C ILE A 121 1.33 -5.22 -11.83
N THR A 122 1.73 -5.89 -12.90
CA THR A 122 1.96 -7.34 -12.94
C THR A 122 3.38 -7.62 -13.39
N ALA A 123 4.06 -8.55 -12.73
CA ALA A 123 5.44 -8.93 -13.01
C ALA A 123 5.52 -10.31 -13.62
N TYR A 124 6.41 -10.46 -14.60
CA TYR A 124 6.62 -11.70 -15.35
C TYR A 124 8.10 -12.03 -15.44
N ASP A 125 8.41 -13.32 -15.48
CA ASP A 125 9.78 -13.79 -15.64
C ASP A 125 10.21 -13.83 -17.11
N LYS A 126 11.50 -14.06 -17.36
CA LYS A 126 12.05 -14.32 -18.71
C LYS A 126 11.40 -15.46 -19.49
N LYS A 127 10.66 -16.35 -18.83
CA LYS A 127 9.86 -17.42 -19.47
C LYS A 127 8.41 -17.00 -19.66
N LYS A 128 8.10 -15.70 -19.52
CA LYS A 128 6.78 -15.09 -19.68
C LYS A 128 5.75 -15.62 -18.69
N LYS A 129 6.20 -16.17 -17.55
CA LYS A 129 5.31 -16.66 -16.50
C LYS A 129 5.03 -15.57 -15.48
N PHE A 130 3.77 -15.47 -15.06
CA PHE A 130 3.35 -14.56 -14.00
C PHE A 130 4.12 -14.85 -12.70
N ILE A 131 4.66 -13.80 -12.08
CA ILE A 131 5.35 -13.86 -10.80
C ILE A 131 4.43 -13.30 -9.69
N ALA A 132 3.96 -12.06 -9.87
CA ALA A 132 3.26 -11.30 -8.84
C ALA A 132 2.40 -10.19 -9.45
N GLY A 133 1.43 -9.70 -8.68
CA GLY A 133 0.61 -8.55 -9.04
C GLY A 133 0.36 -7.61 -7.87
N LEU A 134 0.24 -6.32 -8.17
CA LEU A 134 0.01 -5.25 -7.21
C LEU A 134 -1.07 -4.28 -7.73
N PRO A 135 -2.28 -4.26 -7.15
CA PRO A 135 -3.26 -3.21 -7.40
C PRO A 135 -2.83 -1.92 -6.69
N VAL A 136 -1.95 -1.16 -7.33
CA VAL A 136 -1.20 -0.05 -6.69
C VAL A 136 -2.05 1.22 -6.50
N ILE A 137 -2.97 1.50 -7.42
CA ILE A 137 -3.97 2.58 -7.26
C ILE A 137 -5.34 1.91 -7.17
N LYS A 138 -6.16 2.34 -6.21
CA LYS A 138 -7.59 2.01 -6.14
C LYS A 138 -8.37 3.26 -5.77
N LEU A 139 -9.06 3.82 -6.76
CA LEU A 139 -9.90 5.01 -6.61
C LEU A 139 -11.35 4.59 -6.61
N SER A 140 -12.07 4.99 -5.57
CA SER A 140 -13.52 4.88 -5.49
C SER A 140 -14.15 6.21 -5.86
N ARG A 141 -15.36 6.18 -6.43
CA ARG A 141 -16.10 7.40 -6.77
C ARG A 141 -16.36 8.25 -5.52
N GLY A 142 -16.13 9.57 -5.61
CA GLY A 142 -16.40 10.53 -4.54
C GLY A 142 -15.31 10.62 -3.45
N THR A 143 -14.08 10.22 -3.74
CA THR A 143 -12.95 10.37 -2.82
C THR A 143 -12.26 11.73 -2.98
N ASP A 144 -11.97 12.42 -1.87
CA ASP A 144 -11.15 13.65 -1.82
C ASP A 144 -9.64 13.34 -1.78
N LYS A 145 -9.26 12.09 -2.05
CA LYS A 145 -7.89 11.61 -2.09
C LYS A 145 -7.37 11.68 -3.52
N THR A 146 -6.27 12.37 -3.72
CA THR A 146 -5.48 12.28 -4.94
C THR A 146 -4.38 11.23 -4.77
N VAL A 147 -4.10 10.47 -5.82
CA VAL A 147 -3.10 9.40 -5.78
C VAL A 147 -2.25 9.43 -7.04
N SER A 148 -0.94 9.29 -6.86
CA SER A 148 0.02 9.10 -7.94
C SER A 148 0.96 7.94 -7.63
N VAL A 149 1.41 7.26 -8.67
CA VAL A 149 2.40 6.18 -8.58
C VAL A 149 3.58 6.53 -9.47
N THR A 150 4.78 6.45 -8.92
CA THR A 150 6.04 6.63 -9.65
C THR A 150 6.88 5.36 -9.55
N ILE A 151 7.27 4.82 -10.70
CA ILE A 151 8.22 3.72 -10.80
C ILE A 151 9.58 4.32 -11.14
N ASP A 152 10.54 4.17 -10.24
CA ASP A 152 11.89 4.73 -10.42
C ASP A 152 12.78 3.80 -11.28
N PRO A 153 13.98 4.25 -11.73
CA PRO A 153 14.90 3.43 -12.50
C PRO A 153 15.44 2.17 -11.78
N ARG A 154 15.26 2.08 -10.45
CA ARG A 154 15.59 0.90 -9.63
C ARG A 154 14.37 -0.01 -9.42
N LEU A 155 13.27 0.28 -10.10
CA LEU A 155 11.99 -0.44 -10.04
C LEU A 155 11.29 -0.35 -8.68
N ASN A 156 11.63 0.65 -7.85
CA ASN A 156 10.82 0.96 -6.67
C ASN A 156 9.51 1.59 -7.12
N ILE A 157 8.40 1.07 -6.63
CA ILE A 157 7.05 1.56 -6.92
C ILE A 157 6.63 2.45 -5.75
N ASN A 158 6.71 3.76 -5.94
CA ASN A 158 6.35 4.77 -4.96
C ASN A 158 4.90 5.20 -5.20
N LYS A 159 4.02 4.96 -4.24
CA LYS A 159 2.62 5.38 -4.27
C LYS A 159 2.47 6.56 -3.31
N ASN A 160 2.31 7.75 -3.87
CA ASN A 160 2.00 8.95 -3.11
C ASN A 160 0.49 9.16 -3.10
N ALA A 161 -0.06 9.39 -1.93
CA ALA A 161 -1.45 9.76 -1.78
C ALA A 161 -1.53 11.07 -1.00
N THR A 162 -2.47 11.92 -1.37
CA THR A 162 -2.68 13.21 -0.75
C THR A 162 -4.16 13.39 -0.48
N GLN A 163 -4.51 13.97 0.66
CA GLN A 163 -5.88 14.27 1.01
C GLN A 163 -5.98 15.68 1.56
N LYS A 164 -6.98 16.42 1.08
CA LYS A 164 -7.33 17.71 1.68
C LYS A 164 -8.38 17.50 2.77
N LEU A 165 -8.08 17.96 3.97
CA LEU A 165 -8.99 17.94 5.11
C LEU A 165 -10.00 19.10 5.03
N ALA A 166 -11.09 18.99 5.78
CA ALA A 166 -12.17 19.99 5.81
C ALA A 166 -11.69 21.41 6.22
N ASN A 167 -10.58 21.50 6.97
CA ASN A 167 -9.95 22.76 7.38
C ASN A 167 -8.93 23.30 6.35
N GLY A 168 -8.82 22.67 5.18
CA GLY A 168 -7.91 23.08 4.10
C GLY A 168 -6.47 22.59 4.25
N ILE A 169 -6.13 21.87 5.33
CA ILE A 169 -4.82 21.24 5.50
C ILE A 169 -4.70 20.04 4.55
N GLU A 170 -3.54 19.94 3.89
CA GLU A 170 -3.19 18.84 3.01
C GLU A 170 -2.32 17.84 3.78
N ILE A 171 -2.76 16.59 3.83
CA ILE A 171 -1.99 15.47 4.40
C ILE A 171 -1.51 14.58 3.27
N THR A 172 -0.30 14.05 3.41
CA THR A 172 0.34 13.19 2.42
C THR A 172 0.72 11.86 3.05
N GLY A 173 0.70 10.79 2.25
CA GLY A 173 1.27 9.50 2.61
C GLY A 173 2.01 8.91 1.42
N ASN A 174 2.98 8.05 1.71
CA ASN A 174 3.87 7.43 0.73
C ASN A 174 4.12 5.95 1.08
N ASP A 175 3.72 5.06 0.19
CA ASP A 175 4.08 3.64 0.26
C ASP A 175 5.09 3.29 -0.82
N VAL A 176 6.16 2.56 -0.47
CA VAL A 176 7.14 2.05 -1.42
C VAL A 176 7.09 0.53 -1.48
N PHE A 177 6.89 0.00 -2.68
CA PHE A 177 6.87 -1.43 -2.95
C PHE A 177 8.03 -1.86 -3.84
N VAL A 178 8.54 -3.06 -3.58
CA VAL A 178 9.53 -3.75 -4.43
C VAL A 178 9.11 -5.19 -4.70
N LEU A 179 9.50 -5.74 -5.84
CA LEU A 179 9.25 -7.14 -6.14
C LEU A 179 10.20 -8.05 -5.33
N ASN A 180 9.62 -8.94 -4.52
CA ASN A 180 10.34 -10.10 -4.02
C ASN A 180 10.00 -11.30 -4.91
N LYS A 181 10.86 -11.56 -5.90
CA LYS A 181 10.68 -12.64 -6.87
C LYS A 181 10.65 -14.02 -6.22
N ALA A 182 11.50 -14.25 -5.22
CA ALA A 182 11.55 -15.54 -4.51
C ALA A 182 10.25 -15.83 -3.74
N ALA A 183 9.61 -14.79 -3.19
CA ALA A 183 8.35 -14.90 -2.48
C ALA A 183 7.11 -14.75 -3.40
N GLY A 184 7.29 -14.50 -4.71
CA GLY A 184 6.19 -14.32 -5.66
C GLY A 184 5.25 -13.17 -5.32
N LYS A 185 5.77 -12.07 -4.72
CA LYS A 185 4.94 -10.94 -4.28
C LYS A 185 5.67 -9.61 -4.34
N PHE A 186 4.91 -8.53 -4.52
CA PHE A 186 5.38 -7.19 -4.19
C PHE A 186 5.32 -7.00 -2.67
N MET A 187 6.42 -6.52 -2.08
CA MET A 187 6.54 -6.24 -0.66
C MET A 187 6.56 -4.74 -0.41
N LEU A 188 5.75 -4.29 0.55
CA LEU A 188 5.87 -2.97 1.13
C LEU A 188 7.17 -2.90 1.94
N ILE A 189 8.06 -1.98 1.58
CA ILE A 189 9.35 -1.77 2.26
C ILE A 189 9.44 -0.44 2.99
N MET A 190 8.56 0.51 2.67
CA MET A 190 8.41 1.78 3.36
C MET A 190 6.95 2.19 3.34
N THR A 191 6.46 2.72 4.45
CA THR A 191 5.12 3.34 4.53
C THR A 191 5.22 4.57 5.39
N ASP A 192 4.73 5.67 4.86
CA ASP A 192 4.43 6.91 5.54
C ASP A 192 2.92 7.11 5.40
N SER A 193 2.19 6.90 6.50
CA SER A 193 0.73 6.85 6.43
C SER A 193 0.14 8.23 6.19
N LEU A 194 -1.03 8.25 5.58
CA LEU A 194 -1.77 9.45 5.20
C LEU A 194 -2.37 10.12 6.46
N GLY A 195 -1.53 10.59 7.39
CA GLY A 195 -1.89 11.33 8.61
C GLY A 195 -3.33 11.10 9.10
N ASP A 196 -3.71 9.85 9.35
CA ASP A 196 -5.12 9.48 9.44
C ASP A 196 -5.70 9.89 10.79
N GLY A 197 -6.74 10.70 10.74
CA GLY A 197 -7.60 10.97 11.89
C GLY A 197 -8.24 9.70 12.44
N THR A 198 -8.01 9.44 13.72
CA THR A 198 -8.80 8.57 14.60
C THR A 198 -9.21 7.23 13.98
N THR A 199 -8.24 6.35 13.72
CA THR A 199 -8.48 4.93 13.97
C THR A 199 -8.89 4.78 15.43
N GLU A 200 -10.03 4.13 15.69
CA GLU A 200 -10.39 3.74 17.04
C GLU A 200 -9.20 2.94 17.62
N LEU A 201 -8.62 3.45 18.71
CA LEU A 201 -7.39 2.90 19.26
C LEU A 201 -7.60 1.45 19.70
N VAL A 202 -7.13 0.49 18.90
CA VAL A 202 -7.23 -0.94 19.19
C VAL A 202 -6.04 -1.36 20.04
N ASN A 203 -6.31 -1.88 21.24
CA ASN A 203 -5.29 -2.43 22.12
C ASN A 203 -4.94 -3.88 21.73
N PRO A 204 -3.75 -4.16 21.17
CA PRO A 204 -3.40 -5.50 20.68
C PRO A 204 -3.20 -6.53 21.80
N ILE A 205 -3.06 -6.08 23.05
CA ILE A 205 -2.87 -6.94 24.22
C ILE A 205 -4.08 -6.95 25.15
N ASP A 206 -5.24 -6.48 24.68
CA ASP A 206 -6.43 -6.33 25.51
C ASP A 206 -6.95 -7.64 26.10
N THR A 207 -6.79 -8.72 25.34
CA THR A 207 -7.21 -10.09 25.68
C THR A 207 -6.27 -10.79 26.65
N LEU A 208 -5.09 -10.23 26.94
CA LEU A 208 -4.14 -10.84 27.85
C LEU A 208 -4.56 -10.68 29.32
N PRO A 209 -4.09 -11.57 30.21
CA PRO A 209 -4.40 -11.51 31.65
C PRO A 209 -4.00 -10.18 32.32
N ARG A 210 -4.78 -9.82 33.34
CA ARG A 210 -4.63 -8.61 34.18
C ARG A 210 -4.74 -8.93 35.68
N LYS A 211 -4.03 -9.95 36.15
CA LYS A 211 -4.11 -10.44 37.52
C LYS A 211 -3.12 -9.72 38.45
N GLU A 212 -2.03 -9.21 37.90
CA GLU A 212 -0.98 -8.56 38.68
C GLU A 212 -1.36 -7.14 39.11
N LYS A 213 -0.76 -6.69 40.22
CA LYS A 213 -1.05 -5.39 40.88
C LYS A 213 -1.10 -4.20 39.92
N TYR A 214 -0.14 -4.14 38.99
CA TYR A 214 0.06 -3.01 38.08
C TYR A 214 -0.58 -3.20 36.71
N SER A 215 -1.21 -4.35 36.46
CA SER A 215 -1.91 -4.63 35.21
C SER A 215 -3.15 -3.76 35.08
N GLY A 216 -3.38 -3.25 33.88
CA GLY A 216 -4.46 -2.30 33.61
C GLY A 216 -4.14 -1.39 32.43
N ASP A 217 -5.06 -0.48 32.16
CA ASP A 217 -4.90 0.53 31.13
C ASP A 217 -4.75 1.90 31.79
N TYR A 218 -3.84 2.72 31.28
CA TYR A 218 -3.51 4.06 31.76
C TYR A 218 -3.57 5.03 30.57
N GLY A 219 -3.70 6.33 30.82
CA GLY A 219 -3.70 7.37 29.78
C GLY A 219 -4.85 8.36 29.92
N LYS A 220 -4.77 9.49 29.21
CA LYS A 220 -5.82 10.51 29.21
C LYS A 220 -6.61 10.45 27.90
N GLY A 221 -7.92 10.64 28.00
CA GLY A 221 -8.80 10.67 26.82
C GLY A 221 -8.86 9.35 26.04
N LYS A 222 -9.20 9.46 24.75
CA LYS A 222 -9.40 8.34 23.82
C LYS A 222 -8.18 8.01 22.95
N THR A 223 -7.23 8.93 22.87
CA THR A 223 -6.08 8.90 21.94
C THR A 223 -4.75 8.59 22.64
N GLU A 224 -4.73 8.49 23.97
CA GLU A 224 -3.58 7.97 24.72
C GLU A 224 -3.95 6.65 25.40
N LEU A 225 -3.11 5.63 25.24
CA LEU A 225 -3.25 4.35 25.94
C LEU A 225 -1.89 3.81 26.31
N ILE A 226 -1.72 3.48 27.58
CA ILE A 226 -0.63 2.67 28.09
C ILE A 226 -1.27 1.43 28.69
N SER A 227 -1.15 0.31 28.01
CA SER A 227 -1.70 -0.96 28.43
C SER A 227 -0.61 -1.81 29.05
N ILE A 228 -0.86 -2.31 30.26
CA ILE A 228 0.03 -3.17 31.03
C ILE A 228 -0.68 -4.51 31.26
N ARG A 229 0.00 -5.60 30.93
CA ARG A 229 -0.51 -6.98 31.04
C ARG A 229 0.51 -7.87 31.71
N ASP A 230 0.02 -8.96 32.30
CA ASP A 230 0.85 -9.90 33.04
C ASP A 230 1.96 -10.47 32.13
N GLY A 231 3.19 -10.50 32.66
CA GLY A 231 4.33 -11.11 31.98
C GLY A 231 4.26 -12.63 32.01
N GLN A 232 5.06 -13.31 31.19
CA GLN A 232 5.17 -14.77 31.23
C GLN A 232 6.02 -15.27 32.41
N ARG A 233 6.84 -14.38 32.99
CA ARG A 233 7.79 -14.68 34.06
C ARG A 233 7.63 -13.66 35.17
N GLU A 234 7.92 -14.09 36.39
CA GLU A 234 7.92 -13.24 37.57
C GLU A 234 8.86 -12.03 37.38
N GLY A 235 8.46 -10.88 37.93
CA GLY A 235 9.23 -9.64 37.82
C GLY A 235 9.16 -8.98 36.45
N ARG A 236 8.26 -9.40 35.55
CA ARG A 236 8.10 -8.82 34.21
C ARG A 236 6.65 -8.51 33.87
N PHE A 237 6.44 -7.56 32.97
CA PHE A 237 5.13 -7.30 32.37
C PHE A 237 5.26 -6.98 30.88
N ARG A 238 4.19 -7.26 30.14
CA ARG A 238 4.03 -6.84 28.74
C ARG A 238 3.35 -5.49 28.69
N PHE A 239 3.76 -4.66 27.76
CA PHE A 239 3.13 -3.36 27.55
C PHE A 239 2.86 -3.05 26.09
N PHE A 240 1.88 -2.17 25.89
CA PHE A 240 1.60 -1.48 24.65
C PHE A 240 1.33 -0.01 24.98
N ILE A 241 2.07 0.90 24.36
CA ILE A 241 1.91 2.34 24.50
C ILE A 241 1.51 2.88 23.15
N HIS A 242 0.48 3.71 23.13
CA HIS A 242 0.07 4.55 22.02
C HIS A 242 -0.15 5.95 22.58
N LEU A 243 0.58 6.93 22.04
CA LEU A 243 0.42 8.34 22.40
C LEU A 243 0.15 9.14 21.13
N GLU A 244 -0.81 10.06 21.21
CA GLU A 244 -1.10 11.06 20.20
C GLU A 244 -1.29 12.40 20.92
N ASP A 245 -0.41 13.37 20.65
CA ASP A 245 -0.56 14.75 21.14
C ASP A 245 -1.64 15.51 20.36
N ARG A 246 -2.21 16.57 20.96
CA ARG A 246 -3.36 17.34 20.45
C ARG A 246 -3.13 17.96 19.08
N ASP A 247 -1.88 18.27 18.73
CA ASP A 247 -1.49 18.83 17.43
C ASP A 247 -1.00 17.76 16.44
N LYS A 248 -1.08 16.47 16.80
CA LYS A 248 -0.71 15.29 15.98
C LYS A 248 0.73 15.25 15.46
N GLN A 249 1.60 16.12 15.94
CA GLN A 249 3.02 16.12 15.58
C GLN A 249 3.81 15.00 16.25
N CYS A 250 3.30 14.48 17.37
CA CYS A 250 3.88 13.37 18.12
C CYS A 250 2.85 12.26 18.21
N MET A 251 2.98 11.27 17.32
CA MET A 251 2.16 10.07 17.29
C MET A 251 3.05 8.85 17.16
N GLY A 252 2.82 7.86 18.00
CA GLY A 252 3.38 6.55 17.74
C GLY A 252 3.18 5.53 18.84
N GLU A 253 3.76 4.36 18.59
CA GLU A 253 3.49 3.16 19.35
C GLU A 253 4.78 2.47 19.80
N LEU A 254 4.77 1.94 21.01
CA LEU A 254 5.84 1.10 21.54
C LEU A 254 5.24 -0.09 22.27
N LYS A 255 5.72 -1.28 21.93
CA LYS A 255 5.32 -2.52 22.61
C LYS A 255 6.56 -3.32 23.01
N GLY A 256 6.46 -4.02 24.13
CA GLY A 256 7.59 -4.80 24.63
C GLY A 256 7.31 -5.48 25.96
N GLU A 257 8.39 -5.95 26.57
CA GLU A 257 8.41 -6.50 27.92
C GLU A 257 9.36 -5.67 28.78
N ALA A 258 8.90 -5.22 29.93
CA ALA A 258 9.72 -4.50 30.90
C ALA A 258 9.98 -5.36 32.13
N VAL A 259 11.10 -5.10 32.81
CA VAL A 259 11.56 -5.87 33.97
C VAL A 259 11.59 -4.96 35.19
N PHE A 260 10.99 -5.40 36.29
CA PHE A 260 11.08 -4.70 37.58
C PHE A 260 12.51 -4.75 38.10
N ASN A 261 13.06 -3.58 38.41
CA ASN A 261 14.35 -3.43 39.09
C ASN A 261 14.21 -2.85 40.50
N ALA A 262 13.01 -2.39 40.86
CA ALA A 262 12.60 -2.02 42.21
C ALA A 262 11.09 -2.30 42.39
N PRO A 263 10.54 -2.28 43.62
CA PRO A 263 9.15 -2.68 43.89
C PRO A 263 8.06 -1.97 43.08
N ALA A 264 8.32 -0.73 42.63
CA ALA A 264 7.40 0.06 41.82
C ALA A 264 8.07 0.64 40.57
N THR A 265 9.24 0.11 40.18
CA THR A 265 10.01 0.62 39.04
C THR A 265 10.41 -0.52 38.12
N ALA A 266 10.16 -0.32 36.84
CA ALA A 266 10.57 -1.25 35.80
C ALA A 266 11.23 -0.53 34.64
N VAL A 267 12.05 -1.26 33.89
CA VAL A 267 12.77 -0.72 32.73
C VAL A 267 12.54 -1.63 31.53
N TYR A 268 12.20 -1.00 30.41
CA TYR A 268 12.29 -1.58 29.08
C TYR A 268 13.63 -1.21 28.46
N ARG A 269 14.34 -2.21 27.98
CA ARG A 269 15.56 -2.08 27.19
C ARG A 269 15.65 -3.29 26.25
N GLN A 270 15.86 -3.02 24.97
CA GLN A 270 16.04 -4.06 23.95
C GLN A 270 17.45 -3.95 23.37
N GLY A 271 18.16 -5.08 23.24
CA GLY A 271 19.51 -5.09 22.68
C GLY A 271 19.52 -4.55 21.24
N GLY A 272 20.36 -3.55 20.98
CA GLY A 272 20.46 -2.87 19.68
C GLY A 272 19.43 -1.75 19.46
N ASP A 273 18.54 -1.49 20.40
CA ASP A 273 17.60 -0.35 20.38
C ASP A 273 18.09 0.73 21.35
N PRO A 274 18.33 1.98 20.89
CA PRO A 274 18.74 3.07 21.77
C PRO A 274 17.63 3.58 22.70
N CYS A 275 16.38 3.13 22.52
CA CYS A 275 15.28 3.52 23.39
C CYS A 275 15.32 2.76 24.73
N VAL A 276 15.45 3.51 25.84
CA VAL A 276 15.32 2.97 27.21
C VAL A 276 14.23 3.73 27.94
N LEU A 277 13.17 2.99 28.28
CA LEU A 277 11.98 3.56 28.92
C LEU A 277 11.83 2.99 30.34
N ARG A 278 11.75 3.89 31.32
CA ARG A 278 11.48 3.56 32.71
C ARG A 278 10.02 3.82 33.05
N PHE A 279 9.42 2.87 33.74
CA PHE A 279 8.06 2.91 34.25
C PHE A 279 8.14 3.06 35.77
N VAL A 280 7.53 4.11 36.30
CA VAL A 280 7.40 4.34 37.75
C VAL A 280 5.92 4.26 38.10
N PHE A 281 5.55 3.25 38.87
CA PHE A 281 4.17 3.01 39.25
C PHE A 281 3.82 3.70 40.57
N GLU A 282 2.72 4.43 40.56
CA GLU A 282 2.11 5.01 41.74
C GLU A 282 0.75 4.35 41.99
N LYS A 283 0.04 4.78 43.04
CA LYS A 283 -1.22 4.16 43.45
C LYS A 283 -2.26 4.10 42.32
N ASN A 284 -2.38 5.16 41.53
CA ASN A 284 -3.39 5.31 40.46
C ASN A 284 -2.83 5.87 39.16
N SER A 285 -1.51 5.80 38.97
CA SER A 285 -0.82 6.42 37.84
C SER A 285 0.43 5.63 37.48
N ILE A 286 0.85 5.82 36.25
CA ILE A 286 2.16 5.40 35.77
C ILE A 286 2.88 6.62 35.22
N THR A 287 4.12 6.80 35.63
CA THR A 287 5.02 7.80 35.06
C THR A 287 6.00 7.11 34.14
N LEU A 288 6.04 7.57 32.89
CA LEU A 288 7.02 7.15 31.90
C LEU A 288 8.19 8.13 31.93
N GLN A 289 9.41 7.59 31.94
CA GLN A 289 10.65 8.35 31.91
C GLN A 289 11.56 7.79 30.82
N GLU A 290 11.86 8.59 29.81
CA GLU A 290 12.88 8.29 28.81
C GLU A 290 14.25 8.47 29.45
N VAL A 291 14.95 7.36 29.66
CA VAL A 291 16.34 7.36 30.18
C VAL A 291 17.31 7.55 29.02
N GLU A 292 16.98 6.98 27.86
CA GLU A 292 17.70 7.13 26.59
C GLU A 292 16.66 7.38 25.48
N GLY A 293 17.00 8.20 24.48
CA GLY A 293 16.03 8.84 23.58
C GLY A 293 15.14 7.86 22.81
N CYS A 294 13.82 7.98 23.01
CA CYS A 294 12.80 7.14 22.37
C CYS A 294 11.96 7.88 21.31
N GLY A 295 12.22 9.17 21.05
CA GLY A 295 11.37 10.04 20.22
C GLY A 295 11.10 9.54 18.80
N SER A 296 12.01 8.78 18.20
CA SER A 296 11.80 8.15 16.87
C SER A 296 10.60 7.20 16.83
N ARG A 297 10.16 6.67 17.98
CA ARG A 297 8.96 5.83 18.11
C ARG A 297 7.66 6.63 18.09
N LEU A 298 7.73 7.96 18.20
CA LEU A 298 6.61 8.90 18.19
C LEU A 298 6.57 9.78 16.92
N GLY A 299 7.28 9.36 15.86
CA GLY A 299 7.25 10.00 14.56
C GLY A 299 8.24 11.17 14.38
N ALA A 300 8.78 11.75 15.47
CA ALA A 300 9.78 12.82 15.37
C ALA A 300 10.71 12.89 16.59
N LEU A 301 11.96 13.36 16.39
CA LEU A 301 13.00 13.37 17.43
C LEU A 301 12.70 14.29 18.63
N GLN A 302 11.86 15.31 18.43
CA GLN A 302 11.42 16.23 19.49
C GLN A 302 10.31 15.65 20.39
N CYS A 303 9.74 14.50 20.02
CA CYS A 303 8.66 13.86 20.75
C CYS A 303 9.19 13.03 21.92
N SER A 304 8.40 12.93 22.99
CA SER A 304 8.81 12.23 24.20
C SER A 304 7.66 11.45 24.83
N PHE A 305 7.98 10.26 25.35
CA PHE A 305 7.09 9.48 26.22
C PHE A 305 7.03 10.04 27.65
N ASN A 306 7.86 11.03 28.02
CA ASN A 306 7.90 11.56 29.38
C ASN A 306 6.54 12.12 29.79
N GLY A 307 5.99 11.57 30.88
CA GLY A 307 4.68 12.02 31.36
C GLY A 307 4.11 11.14 32.45
N THR A 308 3.04 11.63 33.09
CA THR A 308 2.28 10.90 34.10
C THR A 308 0.86 10.65 33.61
N TYR A 309 0.48 9.37 33.63
CA TYR A 309 -0.73 8.86 33.02
C TYR A 309 -1.61 8.17 34.07
N PRO A 310 -2.84 8.66 34.29
CA PRO A 310 -3.74 8.08 35.28
C PRO A 310 -4.27 6.72 34.82
N ARG A 311 -4.54 5.83 35.78
CA ARG A 311 -5.20 4.54 35.53
C ARG A 311 -6.63 4.78 35.07
N LYS A 312 -7.01 4.15 33.95
CA LYS A 312 -8.37 4.19 33.41
C LYS A 312 -9.27 3.28 34.23
N LYS A 313 -10.53 3.69 34.38
CA LYS A 313 -11.57 2.85 34.99
C LYS A 313 -11.89 1.69 34.06
N GLU A 314 -12.00 0.48 34.60
CA GLU A 314 -12.41 -0.69 33.83
C GLU A 314 -13.84 -0.50 33.34
N LYS A 315 -14.06 -0.67 32.03
CA LYS A 315 -15.42 -0.78 31.51
C LYS A 315 -15.96 -2.14 31.96
N LYS A 316 -17.09 -2.16 32.68
CA LYS A 316 -17.81 -3.40 32.94
C LYS A 316 -18.08 -4.08 31.59
N LYS A 317 -17.75 -5.37 31.47
CA LYS A 317 -18.21 -6.17 30.34
C LYS A 317 -19.73 -6.09 30.33
N GLU A 318 -20.28 -5.59 29.23
CA GLU A 318 -21.70 -5.68 28.97
C GLU A 318 -22.03 -7.18 28.82
N PRO A 319 -23.05 -7.69 29.53
CA PRO A 319 -23.36 -9.12 29.57
C PRO A 319 -23.77 -9.68 28.21
#